data_AF-A0AAZ3S3P5-F1
#
_entry.id   AF-A0AAZ3S3P5-F1
#
_cell.length_a   1.000
_cell.length_b   1.000
_cell.length_c   1.000
_cell.angle_alpha   90.00
_cell.angle_beta   90.00
_cell.angle_gamma   90.00
#
_symmetry.space_group_name_H-M   'P 1'
#
loop_
_entity.id
_entity.type
_entity.pdbx_description
1 polymer ?
#
loop_
_entity_poly.entity_id
_entity_poly.type
_entity_poly.pdbx_seq_one_letter_code
_entity_poly.pdbx_strand_id
1 'polypeptide(L)'
;MVKVPKAGRGVPLSNSGASTVLRGSYFCLDRSQFDHLLQMVGARITRMDNNYRESISPVERLAICLRFLATGDSYRTIGFTFRVGRYTVAGIVPSVAHAIWDCLVGENMPVPKEEDWRAIAAEFLERWNFPNCLCSIDGKHVVIQAPPCSGSQFYNYKDTYSVVLLAIVDAIYCFRVFDVGAYGKGSDGVTLRDCLWPGTSGWHPGYSTTCITPWG
;
A
#
# COMPACT_ATOMS: atom_id res chain seq x y z
N MET A 1 -12.11 -35.93 27.80
CA MET A 1 -12.91 -34.69 27.87
C MET A 1 -12.21 -33.75 28.85
N VAL A 2 -11.25 -32.95 28.35
CA VAL A 2 -10.43 -32.04 29.17
C VAL A 2 -10.70 -30.62 28.69
N LYS A 3 -11.13 -29.80 29.63
CA LYS A 3 -11.64 -28.44 29.46
C LYS A 3 -10.45 -27.49 29.32
N VAL A 4 -10.25 -26.93 28.13
CA VAL A 4 -9.24 -25.87 27.92
C VAL A 4 -9.79 -24.55 28.48
N PRO A 5 -9.04 -23.80 29.31
CA PRO A 5 -9.53 -22.56 29.91
C PRO A 5 -9.68 -21.46 28.85
N LYS A 6 -10.69 -20.59 29.02
CA LYS A 6 -10.83 -19.35 28.25
C LYS A 6 -9.60 -18.48 28.49
N ALA A 7 -8.79 -18.27 27.45
CA ALA A 7 -7.73 -17.27 27.45
C ALA A 7 -8.36 -15.89 27.55
N GLY A 8 -8.06 -15.18 28.64
CA GLY A 8 -8.46 -13.81 28.87
C GLY A 8 -7.86 -12.86 27.83
N ARG A 9 -8.53 -11.72 27.68
CA ARG A 9 -8.06 -10.54 26.94
C ARG A 9 -6.67 -10.14 27.42
N GLY A 10 -5.76 -9.89 26.48
CA GLY A 10 -4.42 -9.40 26.75
C GLY A 10 -3.38 -10.11 25.89
N VAL A 11 -3.05 -9.54 24.74
CA VAL A 11 -1.74 -9.81 24.13
C VAL A 11 -0.70 -9.22 25.10
N PRO A 12 0.21 -10.01 25.70
CA PRO A 12 1.18 -9.46 26.64
C PRO A 12 2.21 -8.64 25.87
N LEU A 13 2.13 -7.31 26.00
CA LEU A 13 3.20 -6.39 25.66
C LEU A 13 4.24 -6.42 26.80
N SER A 14 4.95 -7.52 27.01
CA SER A 14 6.01 -7.59 28.05
C SER A 14 7.40 -7.30 27.48
N ASN A 15 8.10 -6.37 28.13
CA ASN A 15 9.47 -5.94 27.86
C ASN A 15 10.49 -7.08 27.99
N SER A 16 11.17 -7.42 26.90
CA SER A 16 12.53 -7.96 26.92
C SER A 16 13.22 -7.68 25.57
N GLY A 17 14.50 -7.33 25.60
CA GLY A 17 15.26 -6.80 24.46
C GLY A 17 15.40 -7.71 23.23
N ALA A 18 14.94 -8.97 23.30
CA ALA A 18 14.84 -9.86 22.15
C ALA A 18 13.55 -9.64 21.31
N SER A 19 12.56 -8.94 21.87
CA SER A 19 11.25 -8.70 21.24
C SER A 19 11.26 -7.59 20.17
N THR A 20 12.27 -6.72 20.19
CA THR A 20 12.39 -5.60 19.22
C THR A 20 12.75 -6.09 17.82
N VAL A 21 13.64 -7.09 17.71
CA VAL A 21 14.08 -7.63 16.41
C VAL A 21 12.98 -8.44 15.72
N LEU A 22 12.16 -9.16 16.48
CA LEU A 22 11.03 -9.92 15.94
C LEU A 22 9.80 -9.04 15.62
N ARG A 23 9.73 -7.80 16.13
CA ARG A 23 8.66 -6.85 15.77
C ARG A 23 8.90 -6.17 14.43
N GLY A 24 10.15 -5.78 14.15
CA GLY A 24 10.51 -5.15 12.88
C GLY A 24 10.19 -6.03 11.67
N SER A 25 10.35 -7.35 11.78
CA SER A 25 10.02 -8.29 10.70
C SER A 25 8.53 -8.66 10.62
N TYR A 26 7.75 -8.41 11.68
CA TYR A 26 6.36 -8.85 11.73
C TYR A 26 5.39 -7.84 11.10
N PHE A 27 5.68 -6.54 11.24
CA PHE A 27 4.88 -5.44 10.69
C PHE A 27 5.68 -4.45 9.81
N CYS A 28 7.00 -4.63 9.66
CA CYS A 28 7.89 -3.67 8.98
C CYS A 28 7.95 -2.28 9.61
N LEU A 29 7.47 -2.13 10.85
CA LEU A 29 7.44 -0.87 11.60
C LEU A 29 8.00 -1.09 13.01
N ASP A 30 8.66 -0.06 13.53
CA ASP A 30 8.94 0.03 14.95
C ASP A 30 7.68 0.42 15.76
N ARG A 31 7.79 0.40 17.08
CA ARG A 31 6.65 0.67 17.96
C ARG A 31 6.16 2.11 17.84
N SER A 32 7.06 3.08 17.79
CA SER A 32 6.71 4.50 17.65
C SER A 32 6.01 4.79 16.33
N GLN A 33 6.48 4.19 15.24
CA GLN A 33 5.87 4.31 13.92
C GLN A 33 4.47 3.69 13.90
N PHE A 34 4.30 2.52 14.53
CA PHE A 34 2.98 1.90 14.67
C PHE A 34 2.02 2.78 15.46
N ASP A 35 2.46 3.30 16.62
CA ASP A 35 1.63 4.14 17.48
C ASP A 35 1.27 5.46 16.79
N HIS A 36 2.20 6.06 16.04
CA HIS A 36 1.96 7.24 15.21
C HIS A 36 0.93 6.96 14.09
N LEU A 37 1.11 5.86 13.35
CA LEU A 37 0.16 5.47 12.30
C LEU A 37 -1.24 5.19 12.87
N LEU A 38 -1.30 4.55 14.04
CA LEU A 38 -2.56 4.31 14.75
C LEU A 38 -3.23 5.62 15.16
N GLN A 39 -2.47 6.63 15.58
CA GLN A 39 -3.03 7.93 15.93
C GLN A 39 -3.66 8.62 14.71
N MET A 40 -3.01 8.54 13.54
CA MET A 40 -3.52 9.15 12.30
C MET A 40 -4.75 8.42 11.74
N VAL A 41 -4.75 7.09 11.77
CA VAL A 41 -5.74 6.26 11.07
C VAL A 41 -6.86 5.76 12.00
N GLY A 42 -6.61 5.75 13.31
CA GLY A 42 -7.46 5.14 14.34
C GLY A 42 -8.92 5.56 14.28
N ALA A 43 -9.19 6.86 14.09
CA ALA A 43 -10.55 7.37 13.99
C ALA A 43 -11.31 6.79 12.78
N ARG A 44 -10.64 6.57 11.65
CA ARG A 44 -11.25 6.02 10.42
C ARG A 44 -11.48 4.52 10.47
N ILE A 45 -10.69 3.79 11.25
CA ILE A 45 -10.77 2.32 11.31
C ILE A 45 -11.54 1.80 12.53
N THR A 46 -11.93 2.68 13.44
CA THR A 46 -12.78 2.34 14.59
C THR A 46 -14.17 1.92 14.12
N ARG A 47 -14.68 0.83 14.68
CA ARG A 47 -16.06 0.37 14.44
C ARG A 47 -16.86 0.51 15.72
N MET A 48 -18.16 0.72 15.56
CA MET A 48 -19.09 0.76 16.69
C MET A 48 -19.31 -0.66 17.23
N ASP A 49 -19.35 -0.76 18.56
CA ASP A 49 -19.81 -1.96 19.23
C ASP A 49 -21.32 -2.10 19.04
N ASN A 50 -21.79 -3.35 18.95
CA ASN A 50 -23.22 -3.64 18.93
C ASN A 50 -23.58 -4.49 20.16
N ASN A 51 -24.88 -4.57 20.47
CA ASN A 51 -25.39 -5.31 21.63
C ASN A 51 -25.06 -6.81 21.64
N TYR A 52 -24.53 -7.36 20.54
CA TYR A 52 -24.27 -8.79 20.37
C TYR A 52 -22.78 -9.14 20.42
N ARG A 53 -21.88 -8.22 20.07
CA ARG A 53 -20.44 -8.47 19.99
C ARG A 53 -19.61 -7.18 20.08
N GLU A 54 -18.55 -7.24 20.87
CA GLU A 54 -17.46 -6.25 20.83
C GLU A 54 -16.81 -6.24 19.44
N SER A 55 -16.63 -5.05 18.90
CA SER A 55 -15.94 -4.86 17.64
C SER A 55 -14.45 -5.15 17.77
N ILE A 56 -13.81 -5.51 16.66
CA ILE A 56 -12.36 -5.70 16.62
C ILE A 56 -11.71 -4.32 16.78
N SER A 57 -10.84 -4.18 17.79
CA SER A 57 -10.23 -2.90 18.13
C SER A 57 -9.45 -2.27 16.97
N PRO A 58 -9.31 -0.94 16.91
CA PRO A 58 -8.51 -0.24 15.90
C PRO A 58 -7.06 -0.76 15.83
N VAL A 59 -6.46 -1.02 16.99
CA VAL A 59 -5.10 -1.58 17.13
C VAL A 59 -4.99 -2.92 16.41
N GLU A 60 -5.95 -3.83 16.65
CA GLU A 60 -5.95 -5.16 16.08
C GLU A 60 -6.27 -5.13 14.58
N ARG A 61 -7.19 -4.27 14.15
CA ARG A 61 -7.49 -4.04 12.72
C ARG A 61 -6.26 -3.55 11.97
N LEU A 62 -5.53 -2.59 12.55
CA LEU A 62 -4.28 -2.09 11.98
C LEU A 62 -3.21 -3.18 11.91
N ALA A 63 -3.01 -3.93 12.99
CA ALA A 63 -2.07 -5.05 13.02
C ALA A 63 -2.37 -6.12 11.96
N ILE A 64 -3.65 -6.50 11.78
CA ILE A 64 -4.07 -7.45 10.74
C ILE A 64 -3.71 -6.94 9.34
N CYS A 65 -3.99 -5.67 9.06
CA CYS A 65 -3.68 -5.06 7.76
C CYS A 65 -2.18 -4.98 7.51
N LEU A 66 -1.42 -4.46 8.48
CA LEU A 66 0.05 -4.35 8.37
C LEU A 66 0.71 -5.71 8.24
N ARG A 67 0.20 -6.74 8.93
CA ARG A 67 0.70 -8.11 8.76
C ARG A 67 0.53 -8.58 7.32
N PHE A 68 -0.62 -8.33 6.71
CA PHE A 68 -0.85 -8.66 5.31
C PHE A 68 0.09 -7.90 4.37
N LEU A 69 0.22 -6.59 4.56
CA LEU A 69 1.08 -5.75 3.72
C LEU A 69 2.58 -6.10 3.85
N ALA A 70 3.03 -6.48 5.06
CA ALA A 70 4.41 -6.82 5.32
C ALA A 70 4.83 -8.17 4.73
N THR A 71 3.95 -9.19 4.78
CA THR A 71 4.34 -10.57 4.41
C THR A 71 3.64 -11.13 3.18
N GLY A 72 2.55 -10.53 2.70
CA GLY A 72 1.74 -11.08 1.61
C GLY A 72 1.11 -12.44 1.94
N ASP A 73 0.94 -12.77 3.23
CA ASP A 73 0.42 -14.07 3.66
C ASP A 73 -1.08 -14.20 3.37
N SER A 74 -1.59 -15.43 3.31
CA SER A 74 -2.99 -15.68 3.01
C SER A 74 -3.90 -15.16 4.13
N TYR A 75 -5.09 -14.67 3.76
CA TYR A 75 -6.13 -14.29 4.74
C TYR A 75 -6.51 -15.43 5.68
N ARG A 76 -6.31 -16.69 5.28
CA ARG A 76 -6.53 -17.87 6.11
C ARG A 76 -5.49 -17.94 7.23
N THR A 77 -4.20 -17.84 6.90
CA THR A 77 -3.11 -17.87 7.90
C THR A 77 -3.22 -16.70 8.88
N ILE A 78 -3.47 -15.50 8.36
CA ILE A 78 -3.66 -14.30 9.18
C ILE A 78 -4.89 -14.47 10.09
N GLY A 79 -5.99 -14.98 9.54
CA GLY A 79 -7.20 -15.28 10.33
C GLY A 79 -6.95 -16.25 11.48
N PHE A 80 -6.18 -17.31 11.26
CA PHE A 80 -5.78 -18.23 12.34
C PHE A 80 -4.91 -17.53 13.39
N THR A 81 -3.96 -16.69 12.97
CA THR A 81 -3.02 -16.00 13.86
C THR A 81 -3.74 -15.03 14.80
N PHE A 82 -4.66 -14.24 14.25
CA PHE A 82 -5.45 -13.24 15.00
C PHE A 82 -6.78 -13.80 15.54
N ARG A 83 -7.07 -15.09 15.32
CA ARG A 83 -8.33 -15.75 15.73
C ARG A 83 -9.59 -15.05 15.20
N VAL A 84 -9.52 -14.55 13.97
CA VAL A 84 -10.62 -13.88 13.26
C VAL A 84 -11.01 -14.67 12.00
N GLY A 85 -12.26 -14.55 11.57
CA GLY A 85 -12.74 -15.24 10.37
C GLY A 85 -12.03 -14.75 9.10
N ARG A 86 -11.76 -15.63 8.14
CA ARG A 86 -11.10 -15.27 6.86
C ARG A 86 -11.78 -14.11 6.13
N TYR A 87 -13.11 -14.07 6.16
CA TYR A 87 -13.92 -13.03 5.54
C TYR A 87 -13.81 -11.70 6.31
N THR A 88 -13.62 -11.78 7.63
CA THR A 88 -13.35 -10.60 8.46
C THR A 88 -12.00 -9.99 8.11
N VAL A 89 -10.96 -10.82 7.92
CA VAL A 89 -9.65 -10.35 7.42
C VAL A 89 -9.79 -9.72 6.04
N ALA A 90 -10.47 -10.40 5.11
CA ALA A 90 -10.69 -9.91 3.75
C ALA A 90 -11.45 -8.57 3.71
N GLY A 91 -12.28 -8.27 4.71
CA GLY A 91 -12.91 -6.94 4.85
C GLY A 91 -12.03 -5.92 5.59
N ILE A 92 -11.21 -6.35 6.55
CA ILE A 92 -10.30 -5.46 7.30
C ILE A 92 -9.21 -4.92 6.40
N VAL A 93 -8.51 -5.79 5.67
CA VAL A 93 -7.31 -5.44 4.89
C VAL A 93 -7.56 -4.26 3.95
N PRO A 94 -8.53 -4.31 3.00
CA PRO A 94 -8.77 -3.19 2.08
C PRO A 94 -9.33 -1.96 2.79
N SER A 95 -10.19 -2.14 3.80
CA SER A 95 -10.77 -1.02 4.57
C SER A 95 -9.70 -0.22 5.30
N VAL A 96 -8.75 -0.90 5.93
CA VAL A 96 -7.65 -0.25 6.66
C VAL A 96 -6.60 0.28 5.69
N ALA A 97 -6.29 -0.44 4.59
CA ALA A 97 -5.35 0.04 3.57
C ALA A 97 -5.81 1.35 2.93
N HIS A 98 -7.10 1.49 2.60
CA HIS A 98 -7.67 2.76 2.12
C HIS A 98 -7.58 3.86 3.18
N ALA A 99 -7.85 3.55 4.45
CA ALA A 99 -7.76 4.54 5.52
C ALA A 99 -6.31 5.02 5.74
N ILE A 100 -5.32 4.13 5.60
CA ILE A 100 -3.89 4.49 5.60
C ILE A 100 -3.60 5.40 4.42
N TRP A 101 -4.03 5.02 3.22
CA TRP A 101 -3.84 5.80 1.99
C TRP A 101 -4.36 7.23 2.14
N ASP A 102 -5.64 7.38 2.50
CA ASP A 102 -6.30 8.69 2.63
C ASP A 102 -5.64 9.60 3.67
N CYS A 103 -5.12 9.04 4.77
CA CYS A 103 -4.50 9.82 5.83
C CYS A 103 -3.07 10.24 5.49
N LEU A 104 -2.33 9.46 4.71
CA LEU A 104 -0.88 9.67 4.52
C LEU A 104 -0.54 10.29 3.15
N VAL A 105 -1.32 10.04 2.10
CA VAL A 105 -0.95 10.47 0.74
C VAL A 105 -0.70 11.97 0.63
N GLY A 106 -1.51 12.81 1.29
CA GLY A 106 -1.40 14.26 1.20
C GLY A 106 -0.11 14.82 1.83
N GLU A 107 0.39 14.17 2.87
CA GLU A 107 1.62 14.58 3.57
C GLU A 107 2.87 13.95 2.94
N ASN A 108 2.79 12.66 2.60
CA ASN A 108 3.93 11.90 2.14
C ASN A 108 4.17 11.98 0.63
N MET A 109 3.14 12.28 -0.17
CA MET A 109 3.21 12.38 -1.63
C MET A 109 2.43 13.60 -2.14
N PRO A 110 2.81 14.82 -1.72
CA PRO A 110 2.18 16.03 -2.23
C PRO A 110 2.46 16.20 -3.73
N VAL A 111 1.54 16.86 -4.43
CA VAL A 111 1.71 17.18 -5.85
C VAL A 111 2.94 18.10 -6.01
N PRO A 112 4.00 17.68 -6.73
CA PRO A 112 5.20 18.48 -6.86
C PRO A 112 4.96 19.78 -7.64
N LYS A 113 5.54 20.88 -7.16
CA LYS A 113 5.54 22.18 -7.81
C LYS A 113 6.78 22.36 -8.68
N GLU A 114 6.79 23.42 -9.49
CA GLU A 114 7.95 23.77 -10.32
C GLU A 114 9.24 23.97 -9.50
N GLU A 115 9.12 24.57 -8.31
CA GLU A 115 10.25 24.74 -7.38
C GLU A 115 10.84 23.41 -6.92
N ASP A 116 10.00 22.41 -6.65
CA ASP A 116 10.42 21.06 -6.27
C ASP A 116 11.19 20.40 -7.41
N TRP A 117 10.71 20.52 -8.65
CA TRP A 117 11.39 19.96 -9.82
C TRP A 117 12.77 20.59 -10.07
N ARG A 118 12.89 21.90 -9.86
CA ARG A 118 14.19 22.60 -9.97
C ARG A 118 15.16 22.13 -8.89
N ALA A 119 14.68 21.94 -7.65
CA ALA A 119 15.49 21.41 -6.56
C ALA A 119 15.96 19.98 -6.87
N ILE A 120 15.05 19.10 -7.32
CA ILE A 120 15.40 17.72 -7.69
C ILE A 120 16.43 17.70 -8.83
N ALA A 121 16.30 18.57 -9.84
CA ALA A 121 17.28 18.67 -10.92
C ALA A 121 18.68 19.08 -10.44
N ALA A 122 18.74 20.00 -9.47
CA ALA A 122 20.01 20.38 -8.86
C ALA A 122 20.61 19.21 -8.05
N GLU A 123 19.79 18.46 -7.30
CA GLU A 123 20.24 17.29 -6.55
C GLU A 123 20.75 16.16 -7.46
N PHE A 124 20.10 15.93 -8.62
CA PHE A 124 20.58 14.98 -9.62
C PHE A 124 21.94 15.37 -10.20
N LEU A 125 22.13 16.66 -10.46
CA LEU A 125 23.42 17.17 -10.91
C LEU A 125 24.50 16.98 -9.83
N GLU A 126 24.20 17.33 -8.58
CA GLU A 126 25.15 17.24 -7.48
C GLU A 126 25.56 15.79 -7.15
N ARG A 127 24.58 14.88 -7.02
CA ARG A 127 24.82 13.50 -6.56
C ARG A 127 25.22 12.54 -7.67
N TRP A 128 24.62 12.71 -8.84
CA TRP A 128 24.71 11.75 -9.94
C TRP A 128 25.43 12.31 -11.18
N ASN A 129 25.87 13.56 -11.13
CA ASN A 129 26.45 14.27 -12.28
C ASN A 129 25.55 14.21 -13.51
N PHE A 130 24.24 14.24 -13.29
CA PHE A 130 23.23 14.10 -14.35
C PHE A 130 22.43 15.41 -14.47
N PRO A 131 22.82 16.31 -15.40
CA PRO A 131 22.17 17.61 -15.54
C PRO A 131 20.74 17.48 -16.06
N ASN A 132 19.86 18.38 -15.61
CA ASN A 132 18.47 18.51 -16.08
C ASN A 132 17.60 17.24 -15.90
N CYS A 133 17.94 16.34 -14.98
CA CYS A 133 17.08 15.20 -14.65
C CYS A 133 16.07 15.58 -13.59
N LEU A 134 14.79 15.40 -13.91
CA LEU A 134 13.70 15.72 -12.98
C LEU A 134 13.34 14.53 -12.09
N CYS A 135 13.61 13.31 -12.55
CA CYS A 135 13.30 12.07 -11.85
C CYS A 135 13.86 10.85 -12.57
N SER A 136 13.94 9.73 -11.84
CA SER A 136 14.08 8.40 -12.42
C SER A 136 12.74 7.70 -12.41
N ILE A 137 12.45 6.94 -13.48
CA ILE A 137 11.18 6.23 -13.65
C ILE A 137 11.46 4.74 -13.80
N ASP A 138 10.71 3.91 -13.09
CA ASP A 138 10.78 2.46 -13.22
C ASP A 138 9.39 1.81 -13.23
N GLY A 139 9.26 0.75 -14.02
CA GLY A 139 8.02 -0.02 -14.21
C GLY A 139 8.15 -1.42 -13.61
N LYS A 140 7.14 -1.86 -12.86
CA LYS A 140 7.10 -3.20 -12.28
C LYS A 140 5.80 -3.91 -12.63
N HIS A 141 5.92 -5.10 -13.23
CA HIS A 141 4.79 -6.00 -13.40
C HIS A 141 4.44 -6.67 -12.07
N VAL A 142 3.27 -6.33 -11.53
CA VAL A 142 2.67 -7.01 -10.39
C VAL A 142 1.80 -8.13 -10.91
N VAL A 143 2.20 -9.38 -10.64
CA VAL A 143 1.46 -10.57 -11.07
C VAL A 143 0.10 -10.63 -10.37
N ILE A 144 -0.95 -10.84 -11.14
CA ILE A 144 -2.32 -10.98 -10.67
C ILE A 144 -2.91 -12.30 -11.16
N GLN A 145 -3.96 -12.75 -10.49
CA GLN A 145 -4.85 -13.73 -11.08
C GLN A 145 -5.65 -13.06 -12.21
N ALA A 146 -5.80 -13.75 -13.34
CA ALA A 146 -6.56 -13.25 -14.48
C ALA A 146 -7.97 -12.78 -14.02
N PRO A 147 -8.32 -11.50 -14.26
CA PRO A 147 -9.66 -11.05 -13.95
C PRO A 147 -10.70 -11.81 -14.79
N PRO A 148 -11.91 -12.05 -14.26
CA PRO A 148 -12.97 -12.70 -15.04
C PRO A 148 -13.21 -11.96 -16.35
N CYS A 149 -13.32 -12.71 -17.46
CA CYS A 149 -13.61 -12.16 -18.79
C CYS A 149 -12.55 -11.17 -19.35
N SER A 150 -11.32 -11.14 -18.84
CA SER A 150 -10.30 -10.17 -19.29
C SER A 150 -9.60 -10.50 -20.61
N GLY A 151 -9.82 -11.70 -21.16
CA GLY A 151 -9.03 -12.21 -22.29
C GLY A 151 -7.52 -12.13 -21.99
N SER A 152 -6.72 -11.71 -22.98
CA SER A 152 -5.26 -11.56 -22.85
C SER A 152 -4.79 -10.14 -22.48
N GLN A 153 -5.69 -9.25 -22.04
CA GLN A 153 -5.33 -7.84 -21.77
C GLN A 153 -4.24 -7.68 -20.71
N PHE A 154 -4.32 -8.46 -19.63
CA PHE A 154 -3.30 -8.46 -18.56
C PHE A 154 -2.20 -9.49 -18.81
N TYR A 155 -2.30 -10.31 -19.87
CA TYR A 155 -1.33 -11.36 -20.17
C TYR A 155 -0.06 -10.74 -20.76
N ASN A 156 1.03 -10.85 -20.02
CA ASN A 156 2.33 -10.32 -20.41
C ASN A 156 3.13 -11.36 -21.22
N TYR A 157 4.26 -10.92 -21.76
CA TYR A 157 5.17 -11.77 -22.55
C TYR A 157 5.88 -12.86 -21.73
N LYS A 158 5.76 -12.84 -20.40
CA LYS A 158 6.32 -13.83 -19.46
C LYS A 158 5.29 -14.89 -19.06
N ASP A 159 4.25 -15.07 -19.88
CA ASP A 159 3.17 -16.03 -19.66
C ASP A 159 2.43 -15.88 -18.32
N THR A 160 2.35 -14.65 -17.80
CA THR A 160 1.63 -14.35 -16.56
C THR A 160 0.65 -13.20 -16.75
N TYR A 161 -0.41 -13.15 -15.93
CA TYR A 161 -1.30 -11.99 -15.88
C TYR A 161 -0.70 -10.96 -14.92
N SER A 162 -0.62 -9.70 -15.32
CA SER A 162 -0.02 -8.64 -14.49
C SER A 162 -0.64 -7.27 -14.74
N VAL A 163 -0.59 -6.44 -13.71
CA VAL A 163 -0.77 -4.99 -13.82
C VAL A 163 0.59 -4.30 -13.74
N VAL A 164 0.74 -3.19 -14.45
CA VAL A 164 1.95 -2.38 -14.38
C VAL A 164 1.81 -1.36 -13.24
N LEU A 165 2.82 -1.33 -12.39
CA LEU A 165 3.09 -0.28 -11.42
C LEU A 165 4.21 0.59 -12.00
N LEU A 166 3.93 1.85 -12.28
CA LEU A 166 4.94 2.83 -12.65
C LEU A 166 5.28 3.69 -11.43
N ALA A 167 6.54 3.91 -11.14
CA ALA A 167 6.97 4.76 -10.03
C ALA A 167 8.03 5.76 -10.50
N ILE A 168 7.88 6.99 -10.03
CA ILE A 168 8.78 8.11 -10.23
C ILE A 168 9.47 8.39 -8.90
N VAL A 169 10.80 8.40 -8.92
CA VAL A 169 11.65 8.67 -7.76
C VAL A 169 12.59 9.85 -8.01
N ASP A 170 12.93 10.57 -6.95
CA ASP A 170 13.89 11.67 -7.02
C ASP A 170 15.35 11.20 -6.82
N ALA A 171 16.27 12.18 -6.76
CA ALA A 171 17.70 11.94 -6.62
C ALA A 171 18.10 11.28 -5.27
N ILE A 172 17.20 11.28 -4.29
CA ILE A 172 17.42 10.71 -2.95
C ILE A 172 16.59 9.45 -2.71
N TYR A 173 16.06 8.85 -3.77
CA TYR A 173 15.26 7.62 -3.75
C TYR A 173 13.90 7.76 -3.04
N CYS A 174 13.36 8.97 -2.91
CA CYS A 174 12.00 9.17 -2.44
C CYS A 174 11.01 9.06 -3.59
N PHE A 175 9.93 8.31 -3.38
CA PHE A 175 8.81 8.23 -4.32
C PHE A 175 8.10 9.57 -4.40
N ARG A 176 7.90 10.08 -5.62
CA ARG A 176 7.20 11.34 -5.88
C ARG A 176 5.85 11.12 -6.52
N VAL A 177 5.77 10.17 -7.45
CA VAL A 177 4.54 9.84 -8.16
C VAL A 177 4.54 8.34 -8.41
N PHE A 178 3.37 7.72 -8.39
CA PHE A 178 3.18 6.36 -8.87
C PHE A 178 1.87 6.29 -9.64
N ASP A 179 1.82 5.41 -10.62
CA ASP A 179 0.59 5.04 -11.31
C ASP A 179 0.42 3.53 -11.26
N VAL A 180 -0.80 3.08 -10.98
CA VAL A 180 -1.13 1.65 -10.87
C VAL A 180 -2.34 1.36 -11.75
N GLY A 181 -2.22 0.32 -12.57
CA GLY A 181 -3.38 -0.26 -13.25
C GLY A 181 -3.27 -0.35 -14.77
N ALA A 182 -2.16 0.09 -15.36
CA ALA A 182 -1.91 -0.14 -16.78
C ALA A 182 -1.81 -1.65 -17.08
N TYR A 183 -2.27 -2.03 -18.27
CA TYR A 183 -2.30 -3.43 -18.71
C TYR A 183 -0.89 -3.99 -18.86
N GLY A 184 -0.65 -5.21 -18.34
CA GLY A 184 0.64 -5.90 -18.42
C GLY A 184 1.17 -6.20 -19.83
N LYS A 185 0.40 -5.93 -20.88
CA LYS A 185 0.82 -6.00 -22.27
C LYS A 185 1.57 -4.75 -22.75
N GLY A 186 1.37 -3.60 -22.09
CA GLY A 186 2.02 -2.34 -22.43
C GLY A 186 3.51 -2.34 -22.02
N SER A 187 4.36 -1.73 -22.85
CA SER A 187 5.73 -1.41 -22.43
C SER A 187 5.73 -0.21 -21.49
N ASP A 188 6.81 -0.01 -20.74
CA ASP A 188 6.95 1.13 -19.82
C ASP A 188 6.76 2.46 -20.53
N GLY A 189 7.22 2.58 -21.78
CA GLY A 189 7.03 3.78 -22.60
C GLY A 189 5.59 4.04 -23.06
N VAL A 190 4.78 2.98 -23.24
CA VAL A 190 3.34 3.13 -23.53
C VAL A 190 2.60 3.51 -22.26
N THR A 191 2.90 2.83 -21.16
CA THR A 191 2.34 3.13 -19.84
C THR A 191 2.62 4.59 -19.47
N LEU A 192 3.88 5.03 -19.55
CA LEU A 192 4.29 6.41 -19.26
C LEU A 192 3.52 7.47 -20.06
N ARG A 193 3.27 7.21 -21.36
CA ARG A 193 2.51 8.12 -22.22
C ARG A 193 1.06 8.26 -21.74
N ASP A 194 0.47 7.17 -21.30
CA ASP A 194 -0.93 7.11 -20.88
C ASP A 194 -1.12 7.63 -19.44
N CYS A 195 -0.08 7.59 -18.59
CA CYS A 195 -0.11 8.03 -17.19
C CYS A 195 0.09 9.54 -16.96
N LEU A 196 0.74 10.27 -17.88
CA LEU A 196 1.31 11.60 -17.59
C LEU A 196 0.63 12.80 -18.25
N TRP A 197 -0.33 12.62 -19.16
CA TRP A 197 -0.95 13.75 -19.87
C TRP A 197 -2.47 13.79 -19.68
N PRO A 198 -3.05 14.91 -19.19
CA PRO A 198 -4.50 15.08 -19.18
C PRO A 198 -4.96 15.26 -20.63
N GLY A 199 -5.47 14.17 -21.23
CA GLY A 199 -6.04 14.21 -22.57
C GLY A 199 -6.19 12.89 -23.32
N THR A 200 -5.65 11.76 -22.85
CA THR A 200 -5.71 10.50 -23.64
C THR A 200 -6.30 9.28 -22.93
N SER A 201 -6.55 9.28 -21.62
CA SER A 201 -7.21 8.15 -20.98
C SER A 201 -8.73 8.32 -21.01
N GLY A 202 -9.35 7.65 -21.98
CA GLY A 202 -10.76 7.30 -21.91
C GLY A 202 -11.04 6.61 -20.58
N TRP A 203 -12.06 7.11 -19.89
CA TRP A 203 -12.64 6.55 -18.67
C TRP A 203 -12.77 5.01 -18.75
N HIS A 204 -12.08 4.28 -17.89
CA HIS A 204 -12.33 2.84 -17.67
C HIS A 204 -12.79 2.63 -16.23
N PRO A 205 -14.06 2.24 -16.00
CA PRO A 205 -14.57 2.04 -14.66
C PRO A 205 -13.94 0.78 -14.07
N GLY A 206 -13.14 0.93 -13.00
CA GLY A 206 -12.74 -0.22 -12.21
C GLY A 206 -11.59 -0.03 -11.23
N TYR A 207 -10.42 0.48 -11.67
CA TYR A 207 -9.19 0.30 -10.89
C TYR A 207 -8.09 1.35 -11.08
N SER A 208 -8.36 2.51 -11.67
CA SER A 208 -7.34 3.57 -11.74
C SER A 208 -7.49 4.53 -10.57
N THR A 209 -6.49 4.56 -9.68
CA THR A 209 -6.28 5.73 -8.81
C THR A 209 -5.26 6.61 -9.52
N THR A 210 -5.70 7.33 -10.56
CA THR A 210 -4.85 8.34 -11.22
C THR A 210 -4.58 9.44 -10.20
N CYS A 211 -3.37 9.48 -9.64
CA CYS A 211 -2.97 10.51 -8.67
C CYS A 211 -2.35 11.71 -9.40
N ILE A 212 -2.99 12.24 -10.45
CA ILE A 212 -2.64 13.54 -11.04
C ILE A 212 -3.93 14.18 -11.58
N THR A 213 -4.58 15.02 -10.77
CA THR A 213 -5.36 16.14 -11.31
C THR A 213 -4.97 17.43 -10.57
N PRO A 214 -4.06 18.23 -11.12
CA PRO A 214 -4.09 19.66 -10.93
C PRO A 214 -4.96 20.26 -12.04
N TRP A 215 -5.99 21.00 -11.63
CA TRP A 215 -6.87 21.88 -12.43
C TRP A 215 -8.08 21.23 -13.14
N GLY A 216 -9.28 21.67 -12.72
CA GLY A 216 -10.53 21.61 -13.50
C GLY A 216 -11.57 20.64 -12.99
#